data_AF-A0A918D0A9-F1
#
_entry.id   AF-A0A918D0A9-F1
#
_cell.length_a   1.000
_cell.length_b   1.000
_cell.length_c   1.000
_cell.angle_alpha   90.00
_cell.angle_beta   90.00
_cell.angle_gamma   90.00
#
_symmetry.space_group_name_H-M   'P 1'
#
loop_
_entity.id
_entity.type
_entity.pdbx_description
1 polymer ?
#
loop_
_entity_poly.entity_id
_entity_poly.type
_entity_poly.pdbx_seq_one_letter_code
_entity_poly.pdbx_strand_id
1 'polypeptide(L)'
;MRNKLINRFIGAIDDRDEYQQQEIYKELALSGMLLWYLTMLLMVVGLIVDTIHNKLSFLTPALFIINMVYAGIIMSRLRKKQLDDTDCASIEEYEEKKKRLKKSSTFGGVLWGLFMLIFMQYVFPYLSTGEIDVSWLKVLIWGIGGIFFGSMMYWFSKSKLQKHF
;
A
#
# COMPACT_ATOMS: atom_id res chain seq x y z
N MET A 1 -21.49 18.00 -11.34
CA MET A 1 -21.75 17.31 -10.05
C MET A 1 -20.50 17.22 -9.16
N ARG A 2 -19.35 16.77 -9.69
CA ARG A 2 -18.08 16.69 -8.94
C ARG A 2 -17.67 18.02 -8.29
N ASN A 3 -17.69 19.12 -9.04
CA ASN A 3 -17.30 20.44 -8.52
C ASN A 3 -18.26 20.95 -7.42
N LYS A 4 -19.57 20.71 -7.53
CA LYS A 4 -20.53 21.05 -6.48
C LYS A 4 -20.29 20.28 -5.18
N LEU A 5 -19.89 19.01 -5.28
CA LEU A 5 -19.55 18.17 -4.13
C LEU A 5 -18.29 18.68 -3.42
N ILE A 6 -17.27 19.08 -4.19
CA ILE A 6 -16.03 19.65 -3.66
C ILE A 6 -16.29 21.01 -3.03
N ASN A 7 -17.02 21.90 -3.71
CA ASN A 7 -17.37 23.21 -3.17
C ASN A 7 -18.14 23.08 -1.85
N ARG A 8 -19.09 22.13 -1.76
CA ARG A 8 -19.77 21.83 -0.50
C ARG A 8 -18.83 21.28 0.58
N PHE A 9 -17.90 20.41 0.21
CA PHE A 9 -16.94 19.82 1.14
C PHE A 9 -15.99 20.86 1.74
N ILE A 10 -15.50 21.80 0.92
CA ILE A 10 -14.60 22.88 1.36
C ILE A 10 -15.33 24.11 1.90
N GLY A 11 -16.67 24.14 1.85
CA GLY A 11 -17.48 25.28 2.28
C GLY A 11 -17.45 26.50 1.34
N ALA A 12 -17.12 26.31 0.06
CA ALA A 12 -17.14 27.35 -0.95
C ALA A 12 -18.56 27.67 -1.42
N ILE A 13 -18.92 28.96 -1.42
CA ILE A 13 -20.21 29.47 -1.90
C ILE A 13 -20.18 29.66 -3.42
N ASP A 14 -19.12 30.30 -3.93
CA ASP A 14 -18.94 30.53 -5.37
C ASP A 14 -18.15 29.42 -6.07
N ASP A 15 -18.35 29.35 -7.38
CA ASP A 15 -17.55 28.53 -8.28
C ASP A 15 -16.07 28.95 -8.24
N ARG A 16 -15.19 27.95 -8.28
CA ARG A 16 -13.74 28.12 -8.23
C ARG A 16 -13.19 28.15 -9.64
N ASP A 17 -12.24 29.05 -9.91
CA ASP A 17 -11.50 29.06 -11.17
C ASP A 17 -10.65 27.78 -11.32
N GLU A 18 -10.10 27.54 -12.52
CA GLU A 18 -9.34 26.32 -12.79
C GLU A 18 -8.09 26.19 -11.90
N TYR A 19 -7.44 27.30 -11.59
CA TYR A 19 -6.24 27.33 -10.75
C TYR A 19 -6.57 26.96 -9.30
N GLN A 20 -7.59 27.58 -8.72
CA GLN A 20 -8.10 27.29 -7.38
C GLN A 20 -8.56 25.84 -7.28
N GLN A 21 -9.25 25.31 -8.29
CA GLN A 21 -9.64 23.90 -8.31
C GLN A 21 -8.43 22.97 -8.26
N GLN A 22 -7.36 23.27 -9.01
CA GLN A 22 -6.13 22.48 -8.99
C GLN A 22 -5.47 22.47 -7.61
N GLU A 23 -5.36 23.63 -6.96
CA GLU A 23 -4.75 23.70 -5.62
C GLU A 23 -5.61 22.97 -4.57
N ILE A 24 -6.93 23.08 -4.64
CA ILE A 24 -7.85 22.31 -3.80
C ILE A 24 -7.65 20.81 -4.00
N TYR A 25 -7.55 20.34 -5.24
CA TYR A 25 -7.33 18.91 -5.52
C TYR A 25 -6.00 18.40 -4.96
N LYS A 26 -4.95 19.21 -5.02
CA LYS A 26 -3.63 18.89 -4.50
C LYS A 26 -3.65 18.76 -2.98
N GLU A 27 -4.25 19.71 -2.27
CA GLU A 27 -4.38 19.67 -0.81
C GLU A 27 -5.26 18.49 -0.33
N LEU A 28 -6.37 18.22 -1.03
CA LEU A 28 -7.22 17.06 -0.73
C LEU A 28 -6.49 15.74 -1.00
N ALA A 29 -5.67 15.66 -2.06
CA ALA A 29 -4.87 14.47 -2.35
C ALA A 29 -3.78 14.23 -1.29
N LEU A 30 -3.06 15.28 -0.88
CA LEU A 30 -2.07 15.20 0.20
C LEU A 30 -2.72 14.77 1.52
N SER A 31 -3.83 15.41 1.89
CA SER A 31 -4.59 15.07 3.10
C SER A 31 -5.12 13.64 3.04
N GLY A 32 -5.64 13.19 1.90
CA GLY A 32 -6.11 11.82 1.71
C GLY A 32 -5.00 10.79 1.84
N MET A 33 -3.80 11.07 1.31
CA MET A 33 -2.62 10.21 1.49
C MET A 33 -2.21 10.13 2.97
N LEU A 34 -2.18 11.27 3.68
CA LEU A 34 -1.81 11.33 5.10
C LEU A 34 -2.83 10.57 5.96
N LEU A 35 -4.12 10.77 5.71
CA LEU A 35 -5.19 10.06 6.38
C LEU A 35 -5.11 8.55 6.15
N TRP A 36 -4.74 8.10 4.95
CA TRP A 36 -4.54 6.67 4.68
C TRP A 36 -3.40 6.07 5.51
N TYR A 37 -2.27 6.78 5.66
CA TYR A 37 -1.20 6.33 6.55
C TYR A 37 -1.64 6.31 8.02
N LEU A 38 -2.42 7.30 8.45
CA LEU A 38 -2.98 7.33 9.80
C LEU A 38 -3.95 6.17 10.04
N THR A 39 -4.82 5.82 9.10
CA THR A 39 -5.73 4.69 9.21
C THR A 39 -5.00 3.35 9.19
N MET A 40 -3.89 3.24 8.46
CA MET A 40 -3.00 2.08 8.52
C MET A 40 -2.36 1.94 9.90
N LEU A 41 -1.89 3.05 10.50
CA LEU A 41 -1.34 3.05 11.86
C LEU A 41 -2.39 2.62 12.90
N LEU A 42 -3.59 3.19 12.84
CA LEU A 42 -4.70 2.85 13.73
C LEU A 42 -5.11 1.37 13.61
N MET A 43 -5.10 0.82 12.39
CA MET A 43 -5.36 -0.60 12.18
C MET A 43 -4.30 -1.49 12.85
N VAL A 44 -3.01 -1.13 12.78
CA VAL A 44 -1.94 -1.88 13.46
C VAL A 44 -2.11 -1.83 14.97
N VAL A 45 -2.44 -0.65 15.53
CA VAL A 45 -2.74 -0.51 16.96
C VAL A 45 -3.95 -1.36 17.36
N GLY A 46 -5.01 -1.34 16.54
CA GLY A 46 -6.19 -2.18 16.73
C GLY A 46 -5.86 -3.67 16.76
N LEU A 47 -5.04 -4.14 15.81
CA LEU A 47 -4.55 -5.53 15.78
C LEU A 47 -3.78 -5.89 17.05
N ILE A 48 -2.91 -5.01 17.55
CA ILE A 48 -2.16 -5.25 18.79
C ILE A 48 -3.12 -5.37 19.98
N VAL A 49 -4.07 -4.46 20.12
CA VAL A 49 -5.06 -4.47 21.21
C VAL A 49 -5.92 -5.73 21.16
N ASP A 50 -6.42 -6.09 19.98
CA ASP A 50 -7.22 -7.29 19.76
C ASP A 50 -6.44 -8.57 20.11
N THR A 51 -5.16 -8.61 19.75
CA THR A 51 -4.25 -9.72 20.08
C THR A 51 -4.05 -9.86 21.58
N ILE A 52 -3.77 -8.76 22.31
CA ILE A 52 -3.58 -8.76 23.77
C ILE A 52 -4.85 -9.23 24.50
N HIS A 53 -6.02 -8.84 24.02
CA HIS A 53 -7.29 -9.20 24.65
C HIS A 53 -7.86 -10.53 24.16
N ASN A 54 -7.15 -11.24 23.27
CA ASN A 54 -7.59 -12.48 22.64
C ASN A 54 -9.00 -12.38 22.02
N LYS A 55 -9.34 -11.21 21.45
CA LYS A 55 -10.63 -10.93 20.81
C LYS A 55 -10.40 -10.18 19.52
N LEU A 56 -11.01 -10.64 18.45
CA LEU A 56 -10.99 -9.94 17.17
C LEU A 56 -12.15 -8.95 17.14
N SER A 57 -11.85 -7.66 17.37
CA SER A 57 -12.85 -6.60 17.28
C SER A 57 -13.26 -6.42 15.82
N PHE A 58 -14.56 -6.18 15.58
CA PHE A 58 -15.07 -5.87 14.25
C PHE A 58 -14.37 -4.67 13.59
N LEU A 59 -13.90 -3.72 14.40
CA LEU A 59 -13.27 -2.49 13.90
C LEU A 59 -11.98 -2.76 13.12
N THR A 60 -11.19 -3.75 13.53
CA THR A 60 -9.88 -4.02 12.94
C THR A 60 -9.97 -4.58 11.51
N PRO A 61 -10.78 -5.62 11.22
CA PRO A 61 -11.07 -6.04 9.85
C PRO A 61 -11.77 -4.96 9.02
N ALA A 62 -12.66 -4.16 9.63
CA ALA A 62 -13.35 -3.08 8.92
C ALA A 62 -12.33 -2.01 8.43
N LEU A 63 -11.39 -1.61 9.29
CA LEU A 63 -10.30 -0.71 8.92
C LEU A 63 -9.41 -1.32 7.83
N PHE A 64 -9.10 -2.62 7.92
CA PHE A 64 -8.36 -3.32 6.87
C PHE A 64 -9.06 -3.24 5.52
N ILE A 65 -10.36 -3.56 5.48
CA ILE A 65 -11.17 -3.50 4.25
C ILE A 65 -11.18 -2.07 3.68
N ILE A 66 -11.40 -1.05 4.52
CA ILE A 66 -11.38 0.35 4.08
C ILE A 66 -10.04 0.73 3.45
N ASN A 67 -8.92 0.37 4.10
CA ASN A 67 -7.59 0.65 3.59
C ASN A 67 -7.32 -0.06 2.25
N MET A 68 -7.75 -1.31 2.11
CA MET A 68 -7.61 -2.09 0.87
C MET A 68 -8.48 -1.52 -0.27
N VAL A 69 -9.72 -1.14 0.02
CA VAL A 69 -10.62 -0.50 -0.95
C VAL A 69 -10.05 0.84 -1.41
N TYR A 70 -9.57 1.67 -0.48
CA TYR A 70 -8.93 2.95 -0.81
C TYR A 70 -7.73 2.75 -1.74
N ALA A 71 -6.79 1.88 -1.35
CA ALA A 71 -5.61 1.57 -2.13
C ALA A 71 -5.97 1.02 -3.53
N GLY A 72 -6.94 0.10 -3.60
CA GLY A 72 -7.42 -0.48 -4.85
C GLY A 72 -8.05 0.55 -5.79
N ILE A 73 -8.87 1.47 -5.26
CA ILE A 73 -9.47 2.55 -6.05
C ILE A 73 -8.39 3.47 -6.63
N ILE A 74 -7.42 3.90 -5.81
CA ILE A 74 -6.33 4.78 -6.25
C ILE A 74 -5.49 4.07 -7.32
N MET A 75 -5.04 2.85 -7.04
CA MET A 75 -4.22 2.07 -7.97
C MET A 75 -4.93 1.82 -9.30
N SER A 76 -6.21 1.43 -9.27
CA SER A 76 -7.01 1.20 -10.48
C SER A 76 -7.18 2.48 -11.29
N ARG A 77 -7.46 3.62 -10.63
CA ARG A 77 -7.65 4.91 -11.32
C ARG A 77 -6.37 5.46 -11.93
N LEU A 78 -5.24 5.36 -11.21
CA LEU A 78 -3.93 5.74 -11.74
C LEU A 78 -3.59 4.90 -12.96
N ARG A 79 -3.73 3.58 -12.84
CA ARG A 79 -3.40 2.64 -13.92
C ARG A 79 -4.29 2.83 -15.14
N LYS A 80 -5.60 3.01 -14.95
CA LYS A 80 -6.56 3.25 -16.04
C LYS A 80 -6.24 4.53 -16.84
N LYS A 81 -5.63 5.52 -16.18
CA LYS A 81 -5.24 6.79 -16.79
C LYS A 81 -3.75 6.84 -17.18
N GLN A 82 -3.00 5.75 -16.97
CA GLN A 82 -1.56 5.67 -17.23
C GLN A 82 -0.75 6.76 -16.51
N LEU A 83 -1.24 7.27 -15.38
CA LEU A 83 -0.58 8.34 -14.62
C LEU A 83 0.63 7.84 -13.82
N ASP A 84 0.81 6.52 -13.76
CA ASP A 84 1.91 5.85 -13.09
C ASP A 84 2.86 5.12 -14.06
N ASP A 85 2.72 5.38 -15.36
CA ASP A 85 3.65 4.88 -16.37
C ASP A 85 4.99 5.62 -16.28
N THR A 86 6.06 4.90 -16.62
CA THR A 86 7.43 5.43 -16.65
C THR A 86 7.99 5.20 -18.03
N ASP A 87 8.16 6.31 -18.77
CA ASP A 87 8.69 6.28 -20.11
C ASP A 87 10.21 6.01 -20.10
N CYS A 88 10.66 5.23 -21.07
CA CYS A 88 12.07 4.98 -21.33
C CYS A 88 12.40 5.49 -22.74
N ALA A 89 13.38 6.39 -22.83
CA ALA A 89 13.82 7.02 -24.07
C ALA A 89 14.78 6.12 -24.88
N SER A 90 15.38 5.11 -24.25
CA SER A 90 16.31 4.18 -24.90
C SER A 90 16.20 2.74 -24.37
N ILE A 91 16.76 1.79 -25.12
CA ILE A 91 16.86 0.39 -24.69
C ILE A 91 17.72 0.27 -23.43
N GLU A 92 18.81 1.04 -23.34
CA GLU A 92 19.72 1.05 -22.20
C GLU A 92 19.02 1.52 -20.92
N GLU A 93 18.24 2.61 -21.00
CA GLU A 93 17.47 3.15 -19.88
C GLU A 93 16.40 2.15 -19.41
N TYR A 94 15.75 1.45 -20.35
CA TYR A 94 14.80 0.40 -20.02
C TYR A 94 15.45 -0.75 -19.25
N GLU A 95 16.64 -1.20 -19.67
CA GLU A 95 17.36 -2.27 -18.96
C GLU A 95 17.82 -1.85 -17.57
N GLU A 96 18.30 -0.62 -17.42
CA GLU A 96 18.71 -0.07 -16.13
C GLU A 96 17.52 0.00 -15.16
N LYS A 97 16.41 0.62 -15.57
CA LYS A 97 15.18 0.70 -14.77
C LYS A 97 14.66 -0.69 -14.43
N LYS A 98 14.68 -1.64 -15.37
CA LYS A 98 14.27 -3.04 -15.12
C LYS A 98 15.16 -3.72 -14.06
N LYS A 99 16.48 -3.51 -14.10
CA LYS A 99 17.41 -4.05 -13.08
C LYS A 99 17.13 -3.43 -11.70
N ARG A 100 16.90 -2.11 -11.65
CA ARG A 100 16.55 -1.39 -10.42
C ARG A 100 15.23 -1.90 -9.83
N LEU A 101 14.21 -2.10 -10.66
CA LEU A 101 12.92 -2.67 -10.23
C LEU A 101 13.08 -4.10 -9.69
N LYS A 102 13.89 -4.95 -10.34
CA LYS A 102 14.16 -6.30 -9.84
C LYS A 102 14.80 -6.26 -8.45
N LYS A 103 15.84 -5.43 -8.27
CA LYS A 103 16.52 -5.26 -6.98
C LYS A 103 15.57 -4.76 -5.89
N SER A 104 14.79 -3.73 -6.19
CA SER A 104 13.80 -3.17 -5.26
C SER A 104 12.70 -4.17 -4.90
N SER A 105 12.20 -4.94 -5.87
CA SER A 105 11.14 -5.93 -5.64
C SER A 105 11.63 -7.13 -4.84
N THR A 106 12.85 -7.60 -5.10
CA THR A 106 13.49 -8.65 -4.29
C THR A 106 13.73 -8.18 -2.87
N PHE A 107 14.26 -6.97 -2.68
CA PHE A 107 14.46 -6.40 -1.36
C PHE A 107 13.13 -6.25 -0.60
N GLY A 108 12.09 -5.74 -1.26
CA GLY A 108 10.74 -5.64 -0.69
C GLY A 108 10.15 -7.01 -0.33
N GLY A 109 10.34 -8.03 -1.17
CA GLY A 109 9.92 -9.40 -0.89
C GLY A 109 10.60 -10.01 0.33
N VAL A 110 11.92 -9.83 0.46
CA VAL A 110 12.69 -10.29 1.62
C VAL A 110 12.24 -9.57 2.89
N LEU A 111 12.14 -8.23 2.84
CA LEU A 111 11.71 -7.43 3.99
C LEU A 111 10.30 -7.82 4.44
N TRP A 112 9.37 -7.99 3.49
CA TRP A 112 8.00 -8.43 3.79
C TRP A 112 7.97 -9.84 4.39
N GLY A 113 8.72 -10.79 3.83
CA GLY A 113 8.81 -12.15 4.35
C GLY A 113 9.35 -12.19 5.78
N LEU A 114 10.42 -11.44 6.07
CA LEU A 114 10.98 -11.30 7.42
C LEU A 114 10.01 -10.61 8.38
N PHE A 115 9.35 -9.54 7.93
CA PHE A 115 8.36 -8.82 8.72
C PHE A 115 7.21 -9.76 9.12
N MET A 116 6.66 -10.52 8.17
CA MET A 116 5.58 -11.46 8.44
C MET A 116 6.04 -12.60 9.35
N LEU A 117 7.27 -13.11 9.17
CA LEU A 117 7.83 -14.12 10.08
C LEU A 117 7.91 -13.60 11.52
N ILE A 118 8.47 -12.40 11.72
CA ILE A 118 8.62 -11.80 13.05
C ILE A 118 7.26 -11.51 13.66
N PHE A 119 6.37 -10.83 12.94
CA PHE A 119 5.07 -10.45 13.50
C PHE A 119 4.18 -11.65 13.80
N MET A 120 4.10 -12.61 12.86
CA MET A 120 3.16 -13.72 12.99
C MET A 120 3.67 -14.86 13.87
N GLN A 121 4.98 -15.02 14.04
CA GLN A 121 5.55 -16.14 14.83
C GLN A 121 6.11 -15.70 16.19
N TYR A 122 6.47 -14.41 16.34
CA TYR A 122 6.98 -13.88 17.60
C TYR A 122 6.02 -12.90 18.24
N VAL A 123 5.72 -11.77 17.58
CA VAL A 123 5.01 -10.65 18.21
C VAL A 123 3.57 -11.05 18.58
N PHE A 124 2.78 -11.53 17.63
CA PHE A 124 1.38 -11.85 17.90
C PHE A 124 1.19 -13.05 18.81
N PRO A 125 1.90 -14.20 18.64
CA PRO A 125 1.80 -15.31 19.58
C PRO A 125 2.19 -14.90 21.00
N TYR A 126 3.30 -14.17 21.16
CA TYR A 126 3.74 -13.71 22.48
C TYR A 126 2.72 -12.78 23.14
N LEU A 127 2.10 -11.86 22.40
CA LEU A 127 1.07 -10.97 22.92
C LEU A 127 -0.25 -11.69 23.26
N SER A 128 -0.56 -12.79 22.58
CA SER A 128 -1.83 -13.52 22.72
C SER A 128 -1.75 -14.62 23.80
N THR A 129 -0.76 -15.50 23.70
CA THR A 129 -0.62 -16.71 24.54
C THR A 129 0.57 -16.66 25.49
N GLY A 130 1.47 -15.68 25.33
CA GLY A 130 2.72 -15.60 26.09
C GLY A 130 3.83 -16.53 25.59
N GLU A 131 3.54 -17.38 24.60
CA GLU A 131 4.49 -18.35 24.04
C GLU A 131 4.84 -18.01 22.59
N ILE A 132 6.09 -18.29 22.22
CA ILE A 132 6.59 -18.10 20.85
C ILE A 132 6.33 -19.38 20.07
N ASP A 133 5.73 -19.25 18.88
CA ASP A 133 5.36 -20.39 18.05
C ASP A 133 6.17 -20.39 16.76
N VAL A 134 7.40 -20.90 16.84
CA VAL A 134 8.38 -20.90 15.74
C VAL A 134 8.77 -22.32 15.38
N SER A 135 8.70 -22.64 14.09
CA SER A 135 9.18 -23.90 13.54
C SER A 135 9.87 -23.69 12.19
N TRP A 136 10.76 -24.62 11.82
CA TRP A 136 11.43 -24.58 10.52
C TRP A 136 10.45 -24.57 9.34
N LEU A 137 9.30 -25.25 9.47
CA LEU A 137 8.25 -25.22 8.45
C LEU A 137 7.68 -23.81 8.27
N LYS A 138 7.46 -23.07 9.37
CA LYS A 138 6.95 -21.70 9.32
C LYS A 138 7.95 -20.73 8.72
N VAL A 139 9.23 -20.90 9.03
CA VAL A 139 10.32 -20.14 8.39
C VAL A 139 10.31 -20.37 6.88
N LEU A 140 10.15 -21.63 6.44
CA LEU A 140 10.04 -21.96 5.02
C LEU A 140 8.79 -21.36 4.37
N ILE A 141 7.64 -21.43 5.01
CA ILE A 141 6.37 -20.85 4.51
C ILE A 141 6.53 -19.34 4.27
N TRP A 142 7.05 -18.59 5.25
CA TRP A 142 7.24 -17.15 5.11
C TRP A 142 8.36 -16.79 4.11
N GLY A 143 9.37 -17.64 3.98
CA GLY A 143 10.38 -17.53 2.92
C GLY A 143 9.78 -17.64 1.52
N ILE A 144 8.97 -18.67 1.27
CA ILE A 144 8.24 -18.86 0.01
C ILE A 144 7.27 -17.70 -0.24
N GLY A 145 6.55 -17.26 0.81
CA GLY A 145 5.66 -16.11 0.74
C GLY A 145 6.39 -14.82 0.32
N GLY A 146 7.57 -14.57 0.89
CA GLY A 146 8.40 -13.42 0.50
C GLY A 146 8.87 -13.45 -0.95
N ILE A 147 9.24 -14.63 -1.46
CA ILE A 147 9.60 -14.83 -2.88
C ILE A 147 8.40 -14.56 -3.79
N PHE A 148 7.23 -15.10 -3.44
CA PHE A 148 5.99 -14.89 -4.17
C PHE A 148 5.61 -13.41 -4.22
N PHE A 149 5.62 -12.74 -3.06
CA PHE A 149 5.31 -11.32 -2.94
C PHE A 149 6.28 -10.45 -3.75
N GLY A 150 7.59 -10.67 -3.61
CA GLY A 150 8.61 -9.95 -4.37
C GLY A 150 8.47 -10.15 -5.89
N SER A 151 8.12 -11.37 -6.32
CA SER A 151 7.86 -11.67 -7.73
C SER A 151 6.64 -10.90 -8.25
N MET A 152 5.53 -10.94 -7.53
CA MET A 152 4.31 -10.21 -7.90
C MET A 152 4.55 -8.69 -7.99
N MET A 153 5.29 -8.11 -7.03
CA MET A 153 5.69 -6.71 -7.05
C MET A 153 6.57 -6.36 -8.25
N TYR A 154 7.47 -7.26 -8.65
CA TYR A 154 8.29 -7.08 -9.84
C TYR A 154 7.43 -7.04 -11.11
N TRP A 155 6.52 -7.99 -11.29
CA TRP A 155 5.62 -8.03 -12.46
C TRP A 155 4.72 -6.80 -12.52
N PHE A 156 4.14 -6.40 -11.39
CA PHE A 156 3.31 -5.21 -11.30
C PHE A 156 4.10 -3.94 -11.65
N SER A 157 5.30 -3.76 -11.08
CA SER A 157 6.12 -2.58 -11.36
C SER A 157 6.65 -2.56 -12.79
N LYS A 158 7.03 -3.72 -13.33
CA LYS A 158 7.46 -3.86 -14.72
C LYS A 158 6.34 -3.51 -15.71
N SER A 159 5.08 -3.77 -15.38
CA SER A 159 3.95 -3.43 -16.24
C SER A 159 3.81 -1.91 -16.49
N LYS A 160 4.44 -1.09 -15.65
CA LYS A 160 4.44 0.37 -15.75
C LYS A 160 5.55 0.94 -16.63
N LEU A 161 6.53 0.11 -17.05
CA LEU A 161 7.60 0.57 -17.93
C LEU A 161 7.11 0.59 -19.38
N GLN A 162 7.06 1.78 -19.99
CA GLN A 162 6.71 1.96 -21.39
C GLN A 162 7.97 2.08 -22.25
N LYS A 163 7.92 1.47 -23.44
CA LYS A 163 9.01 1.52 -24.42
C LYS A 163 8.61 2.50 -25.53
N HIS A 164 9.27 3.65 -25.60
CA HIS A 164 9.04 4.67 -26.62
C HIS A 164 10.27 4.80 -27.53
N PHE A 165 10.61 3.70 -28.22
CA PHE A 165 11.65 3.63 -29.24
C PHE A 165 11.18 2.80 -30.42
#